data_AF-A0A9E4TK21-F1
#
_entry.id   AF-A0A9E4TK21-F1
#
_cell.length_a   1.000
_cell.length_b   1.000
_cell.length_c   1.000
_cell.angle_alpha   90.00
_cell.angle_beta   90.00
_cell.angle_gamma   90.00
#
_symmetry.space_group_name_H-M   'P 1'
#
loop_
_entity.id
_entity.type
_entity.pdbx_description
1 polymer ?
#
loop_
_entity_poly.entity_id
_entity_poly.type
_entity_poly.pdbx_seq_one_letter_code
_entity_poly.pdbx_strand_id
1 'polypeptide(L)'
;MAADNSVLVIGAGIFGLAAALELQQRGHQVTVADPGPVPHPLATSNDLSRMVRADYGSDGLYSTLCADAIEGWLRWNNGWGRDLFHQDGMLLLTSAPMIAGEYEQASYDILTSRGLPAER
;
A
#
# COMPACT_ATOMS: atom_id res chain seq x y z
N MET A 1 29.46 15.65 17.47
CA MET A 1 29.03 14.25 17.40
C MET A 1 28.15 14.15 16.17
N ALA A 2 28.59 13.51 15.10
CA ALA A 2 27.67 13.22 13.99
C ALA A 2 26.52 12.38 14.54
N ALA A 3 25.28 12.73 14.24
CA ALA A 3 24.14 11.93 14.65
C ALA A 3 24.36 10.49 14.16
N ASP A 4 24.24 9.53 15.07
CA ASP A 4 24.36 8.12 14.74
C ASP A 4 23.30 7.80 13.67
N ASN A 5 23.75 7.39 12.50
CA ASN A 5 22.89 7.23 11.32
C ASN A 5 22.26 5.82 11.27
N SER A 6 22.16 5.19 12.44
CA SER A 6 21.74 3.81 12.65
C SER A 6 20.26 3.76 13.03
N VAL A 7 19.50 2.85 12.41
CA VAL A 7 18.08 2.62 12.70
C VAL A 7 17.83 1.14 12.98
N LEU A 8 17.14 0.84 14.08
CA LEU A 8 16.61 -0.50 14.36
C LEU A 8 15.12 -0.55 14.03
N VAL A 9 14.74 -1.44 13.12
CA VAL A 9 13.34 -1.76 12.81
C VAL A 9 12.98 -3.07 13.51
N ILE A 10 11.94 -3.04 14.37
CA ILE A 10 11.43 -4.23 15.06
C ILE A 10 10.19 -4.73 14.31
N GLY A 11 10.29 -5.94 13.76
CA GLY A 11 9.29 -6.59 12.92
C GLY A 11 9.66 -6.53 11.43
N ALA A 12 9.90 -7.69 10.82
CA ALA A 12 10.19 -7.86 9.40
C ALA A 12 8.95 -8.25 8.57
N GLY A 13 7.79 -7.72 8.94
CA GLY A 13 6.59 -7.73 8.10
C GLY A 13 6.67 -6.68 6.98
N ILE A 14 5.63 -6.59 6.14
CA ILE A 14 5.64 -5.69 4.97
C ILE A 14 5.92 -4.22 5.33
N PHE A 15 5.35 -3.70 6.42
CA PHE A 15 5.60 -2.32 6.86
C PHE A 15 7.06 -2.12 7.30
N GLY A 16 7.61 -3.06 8.07
CA GLY A 16 8.97 -2.98 8.57
C GLY A 16 10.00 -3.07 7.45
N LEU A 17 9.82 -4.01 6.52
CA LEU A 17 10.72 -4.16 5.37
C LEU A 17 10.61 -3.00 4.39
N ALA A 18 9.41 -2.48 4.12
CA ALA A 18 9.23 -1.30 3.28
C ALA A 18 9.91 -0.07 3.91
N ALA A 19 9.74 0.13 5.22
CA ALA A 19 10.41 1.21 5.94
C ALA A 19 11.93 1.03 5.93
N ALA A 20 12.43 -0.19 6.18
CA ALA A 20 13.86 -0.48 6.18
C ALA A 20 14.50 -0.21 4.81
N LEU A 21 13.83 -0.59 3.72
CA LEU A 21 14.27 -0.33 2.35
C LEU A 21 14.34 1.18 2.08
N GLU A 22 13.28 1.91 2.38
CA GLU A 22 13.23 3.38 2.17
C GLU A 22 14.27 4.13 3.02
N LEU A 23 14.51 3.69 4.26
CA LEU A 23 15.53 4.26 5.14
C LEU A 23 16.95 3.97 4.62
N GLN A 24 17.21 2.73 4.18
CA GLN A 24 18.49 2.36 3.60
C GLN A 24 18.78 3.20 2.34
N GLN A 25 17.79 3.41 1.47
CA GLN A 25 17.92 4.25 0.27
C GLN A 25 18.23 5.72 0.59
N ARG A 26 17.80 6.21 1.76
CA ARG A 26 18.10 7.56 2.27
C ARG A 26 19.46 7.64 2.97
N GLY A 27 20.23 6.55 2.97
CA GLY A 27 21.59 6.48 3.47
C GLY A 27 21.73 6.03 4.92
N HIS A 28 20.64 5.60 5.58
CA HIS A 28 20.71 5.09 6.95
C HIS A 28 21.32 3.68 7.02
N GLN A 29 22.05 3.38 8.10
CA GLN A 29 22.44 2.02 8.43
C GLN A 29 21.28 1.34 9.16
N VAL A 30 20.59 0.41 8.49
CA VAL A 30 19.37 -0.20 9.04
C VAL A 30 19.63 -1.64 9.48
N THR A 31 19.25 -1.94 10.73
CA THR A 31 19.15 -3.30 11.25
C THR A 31 17.68 -3.65 11.40
N VAL A 32 17.27 -4.84 10.92
CA VAL A 32 15.90 -5.35 11.09
C VAL A 32 15.95 -6.55 12.02
N ALA A 33 15.11 -6.56 13.05
CA ALA A 33 14.96 -7.67 13.99
C ALA A 33 13.55 -8.25 13.92
N ASP A 34 13.44 -9.57 13.78
CA ASP A 34 12.17 -10.31 13.77
C ASP A 34 12.32 -11.61 14.56
N PRO A 35 11.29 -12.08 15.29
CA PRO A 35 11.36 -13.33 16.03
C PRO A 35 11.46 -14.59 15.17
N GLY A 36 11.24 -14.52 13.85
CA GLY A 36 11.32 -15.67 12.95
C GLY A 36 11.93 -15.37 11.59
N PRO A 37 11.86 -16.33 10.65
CA PRO A 37 12.42 -16.16 9.31
C PRO A 37 11.60 -15.13 8.52
N VAL A 38 12.18 -14.62 7.43
CA VAL A 38 11.48 -13.73 6.48
C VAL A 38 11.21 -14.50 5.18
N PRO A 39 9.96 -14.60 4.71
CA PRO A 39 8.74 -14.13 5.37
C PRO A 39 8.37 -15.00 6.59
N HIS A 40 7.82 -14.38 7.63
CA HIS A 40 7.42 -15.10 8.84
C HIS A 40 6.13 -15.89 8.57
N PRO A 41 6.05 -17.21 8.87
CA PRO A 41 4.88 -18.04 8.56
C PRO A 41 3.57 -17.52 9.14
N LEU A 42 3.64 -16.85 10.30
CA LEU A 42 2.50 -16.24 11.00
C LEU A 42 2.29 -14.75 10.70
N ALA A 43 3.06 -14.14 9.78
CA ALA A 43 2.85 -12.74 9.43
C ALA A 43 1.57 -12.58 8.61
N THR A 44 0.81 -11.52 8.90
CA THR A 44 -0.37 -11.12 8.12
C THR A 44 -0.04 -10.63 6.71
N SER A 45 1.24 -10.48 6.39
CA SER A 45 1.73 -10.14 5.06
C SER A 45 2.35 -11.33 4.32
N ASN A 46 2.18 -12.55 4.83
CA ASN A 46 2.70 -13.78 4.23
C ASN A 46 1.65 -14.46 3.33
N ASP A 47 1.14 -13.70 2.37
CA ASP A 47 0.19 -14.16 1.36
C ASP A 47 0.80 -14.06 -0.05
N LEU A 48 0.23 -14.77 -1.01
CA LEU A 48 0.67 -14.70 -2.41
C LEU A 48 0.26 -13.38 -3.07
N SER A 49 -0.95 -12.89 -2.78
CA SER A 49 -1.53 -11.70 -3.43
C SER A 49 -2.33 -10.86 -2.44
N ARG A 50 -2.31 -9.55 -2.62
CA ARG A 50 -3.12 -8.57 -1.89
C ARG A 50 -3.81 -7.65 -2.89
N MET A 51 -5.06 -7.30 -2.62
CA MET A 51 -5.76 -6.27 -3.37
C MET A 51 -5.30 -4.87 -2.95
N VAL A 52 -5.00 -4.03 -3.93
CA VAL A 52 -4.80 -2.58 -3.77
C VAL A 52 -6.07 -1.91 -4.27
N ARG A 53 -6.67 -1.05 -3.44
CA ARG A 53 -7.98 -0.48 -3.71
C ARG A 53 -8.12 0.91 -3.11
N ALA A 54 -8.75 1.82 -3.82
CA ALA A 54 -8.87 3.23 -3.43
C ALA A 54 -10.30 3.64 -3.04
N ASP A 55 -11.26 2.72 -3.13
CA ASP A 55 -12.65 2.89 -2.72
C ASP A 55 -12.75 2.80 -1.19
N TYR A 56 -12.50 3.90 -0.48
CA TYR A 56 -12.60 3.94 0.98
C TYR A 56 -13.80 4.76 1.46
N GLY A 57 -14.91 4.72 0.72
CA GLY A 57 -16.10 5.50 1.02
C GLY A 57 -15.81 6.99 0.99
N SER A 58 -16.18 7.70 2.08
CA SER A 58 -15.90 9.12 2.26
C SER A 58 -14.52 9.41 2.86
N ASP A 59 -13.69 8.38 3.11
CA ASP A 59 -12.36 8.55 3.67
C ASP A 59 -11.34 8.94 2.59
N GLY A 60 -11.23 10.24 2.37
CA GLY A 60 -10.25 10.78 1.42
C GLY A 60 -8.80 10.56 1.82
N LEU A 61 -8.48 10.31 3.10
CA LEU A 61 -7.09 10.07 3.50
C LEU A 61 -6.60 8.74 2.93
N TYR A 62 -7.39 7.67 3.09
CA TYR A 62 -7.01 6.36 2.58
C TYR A 62 -6.98 6.31 1.05
N SER A 63 -7.89 7.02 0.36
CA SER A 63 -7.80 7.15 -1.10
C SER A 63 -6.52 7.87 -1.54
N THR A 64 -6.03 8.87 -0.78
CA THR A 64 -4.74 9.52 -1.08
C THR A 64 -3.59 8.55 -0.87
N LEU A 65 -3.54 7.90 0.30
CA LEU A 65 -2.48 6.95 0.62
C LEU A 65 -2.42 5.79 -0.38
N CYS A 66 -3.56 5.36 -0.91
CA CYS A 66 -3.61 4.35 -1.96
C CYS A 66 -3.01 4.85 -3.27
N ALA A 67 -3.34 6.07 -3.70
CA ALA A 67 -2.73 6.67 -4.90
C ALA A 67 -1.21 6.78 -4.76
N ASP A 68 -0.72 7.30 -3.62
CA ASP A 68 0.72 7.40 -3.33
C ASP A 68 1.39 6.00 -3.30
N ALA A 69 0.70 5.00 -2.74
CA ALA A 69 1.20 3.64 -2.70
C ALA A 69 1.31 3.01 -4.11
N ILE A 70 0.36 3.28 -5.01
CA ILE A 70 0.39 2.81 -6.39
C ILE A 70 1.64 3.35 -7.11
N GLU A 71 1.97 4.62 -6.93
CA GLU A 71 3.21 5.19 -7.48
C GLU A 71 4.46 4.45 -6.96
N GLY A 72 4.49 4.15 -5.65
CA GLY A 72 5.55 3.36 -5.03
C GLY A 72 5.68 1.96 -5.61
N TRP A 73 4.56 1.27 -5.82
CA TRP A 73 4.51 -0.05 -6.44
C TRP A 73 5.02 -0.04 -7.89
N LEU A 74 4.57 0.92 -8.70
CA LEU A 74 5.02 1.08 -10.09
C LEU A 74 6.53 1.38 -10.15
N ARG A 75 7.03 2.20 -9.23
CA ARG A 75 8.46 2.47 -9.07
C ARG A 75 9.24 1.19 -8.72
N TRP A 76 8.71 0.34 -7.84
CA TRP A 76 9.36 -0.94 -7.53
C TRP A 76 9.33 -1.90 -8.71
N ASN A 77 8.23 -2.03 -9.45
CA ASN A 77 8.17 -2.84 -10.68
C ASN A 77 9.32 -2.49 -11.65
N ASN A 78 9.60 -1.19 -11.84
CA ASN A 78 10.68 -0.73 -12.73
C ASN A 78 12.08 -1.20 -12.30
N GLY A 79 12.28 -1.52 -11.02
CA GLY A 79 13.60 -1.86 -10.45
C GLY A 79 13.79 -3.34 -10.07
N TRP A 80 12.71 -4.13 -9.97
CA TRP A 80 12.77 -5.45 -9.31
C TRP A 80 13.05 -6.62 -10.26
N GLY A 81 13.06 -6.40 -11.58
CA GLY A 81 13.24 -7.45 -12.59
C GLY A 81 12.03 -8.38 -12.76
N ARG A 82 10.92 -8.07 -12.11
CA ARG A 82 9.59 -8.66 -12.29
C ARG A 82 8.53 -7.67 -11.81
N ASP A 83 7.30 -7.83 -12.29
CA ASP A 83 6.17 -7.09 -11.76
C ASP A 83 5.80 -7.62 -10.37
N LEU A 84 5.67 -6.69 -9.41
CA LEU A 84 5.17 -6.93 -8.06
C LEU A 84 3.70 -6.49 -7.93
N PHE A 85 3.34 -5.43 -8.64
CA PHE A 85 1.98 -4.93 -8.74
C PHE A 85 1.44 -5.11 -10.15
N HIS A 86 0.21 -5.62 -10.23
CA HIS A 86 -0.53 -5.78 -11.47
C HIS A 86 -1.78 -4.91 -11.38
N GLN A 87 -1.96 -4.01 -12.36
CA GLN A 87 -3.10 -3.11 -12.40
C GLN A 87 -4.33 -3.80 -13.00
N ASP A 88 -4.81 -4.83 -12.30
CA ASP A 88 -5.88 -5.71 -12.77
C ASP A 88 -7.30 -5.10 -12.59
N GLY A 89 -7.37 -3.94 -11.93
CA GLY A 89 -8.63 -3.27 -11.59
C GLY A 89 -9.37 -3.95 -10.44
N MET A 90 -10.53 -3.38 -10.11
CA MET A 90 -11.42 -3.90 -9.07
C MET A 90 -12.86 -3.66 -9.47
N LEU A 91 -13.71 -4.67 -9.27
CA LEU A 91 -15.16 -4.55 -9.44
C LEU A 91 -15.83 -4.60 -8.07
N LEU A 92 -16.61 -3.57 -7.75
CA LEU A 92 -17.51 -3.55 -6.60
C LEU A 92 -18.94 -3.74 -7.09
N LEU A 93 -19.68 -4.65 -6.46
CA LEU A 93 -21.07 -4.96 -6.79
C LEU A 93 -21.97 -4.68 -5.59
N THR A 94 -23.11 -4.06 -5.84
CA THR A 94 -24.15 -3.83 -4.84
C THR A 94 -25.51 -4.19 -5.42
N SER A 95 -26.38 -4.77 -4.59
CA SER A 95 -27.76 -5.12 -4.95
C SER A 95 -28.76 -3.98 -4.68
N ALA A 96 -28.30 -2.93 -4.01
CA ALA A 96 -29.06 -1.72 -3.73
C ALA A 96 -28.61 -0.58 -4.65
N PRO A 97 -29.47 0.43 -4.90
CA PRO A 97 -29.04 1.66 -5.54
C PRO A 97 -27.90 2.32 -4.75
N MET A 98 -26.94 2.92 -5.45
CA MET A 98 -25.91 3.76 -4.81
C MET A 98 -26.57 5.04 -4.30
N ILE A 99 -26.54 5.25 -2.98
CA ILE A 99 -27.16 6.41 -2.32
C ILE A 99 -26.07 7.38 -1.84
N ALA A 100 -26.28 8.68 -2.04
CA ALA A 100 -25.35 9.71 -1.60
C ALA A 100 -25.05 9.61 -0.10
N GLY A 101 -23.76 9.60 0.25
CA GLY A 101 -23.29 9.42 1.63
C GLY A 101 -23.08 7.98 2.06
N GLU A 102 -23.55 6.99 1.28
CA GLU A 102 -23.24 5.57 1.50
C GLU A 102 -21.92 5.19 0.81
N TYR A 103 -21.38 4.03 1.18
CA TYR A 103 -20.01 3.62 0.84
C TYR A 103 -19.73 3.65 -0.66
N GLU A 104 -20.62 3.07 -1.48
CA GLU A 104 -20.43 2.91 -2.91
C GLU A 104 -20.46 4.27 -3.63
N GLN A 105 -21.46 5.10 -3.33
CA GLN A 105 -21.57 6.43 -3.94
C GLN A 105 -20.44 7.35 -3.46
N ALA A 106 -20.13 7.34 -2.17
CA ALA A 106 -19.04 8.14 -1.61
C ALA A 106 -17.68 7.72 -2.21
N SER A 107 -17.43 6.42 -2.39
CA SER A 107 -16.24 5.93 -3.06
C SER A 107 -16.16 6.43 -4.49
N TYR A 108 -17.24 6.28 -5.27
CA TYR A 108 -17.30 6.75 -6.66
C TYR A 108 -17.04 8.27 -6.75
N ASP A 109 -17.66 9.06 -5.87
CA ASP A 109 -17.50 10.52 -5.83
C ASP A 109 -16.05 10.93 -5.49
N ILE A 110 -15.41 10.27 -4.51
CA ILE A 110 -14.00 10.54 -4.17
C ILE A 110 -13.06 10.15 -5.30
N LEU A 111 -13.25 8.98 -5.91
CA LEU A 111 -12.38 8.52 -6.99
C LEU A 111 -12.46 9.46 -8.20
N THR A 112 -13.68 9.78 -8.64
CA THR A 112 -13.90 10.66 -9.80
C THR A 112 -13.46 12.10 -9.55
N SER A 113 -13.74 12.67 -8.37
CA SER A 113 -13.30 14.03 -8.02
C SER A 113 -11.77 14.18 -7.98
N ARG A 114 -11.04 13.07 -7.83
CA ARG A 114 -9.58 13.02 -7.85
C ARG A 114 -8.99 12.63 -9.21
N GLY A 115 -9.83 12.42 -10.22
CA GLY A 115 -9.40 11.99 -11.55
C GLY A 115 -8.92 10.54 -11.61
N LEU A 116 -9.24 9.71 -10.61
CA LEU A 116 -8.96 8.28 -10.67
C LEU A 116 -9.98 7.60 -11.60
N PRO A 117 -9.56 6.63 -12.44
CA PRO A 117 -10.47 5.91 -13.32
C PRO A 117 -11.54 5.15 -12.52
N ALA A 118 -12.81 5.52 -12.70
CA ALA A 118 -13.95 4.85 -12.09
C ALA A 118 -15.16 4.93 -13.04
N GLU A 119 -15.83 3.79 -13.22
CA GLU A 119 -17.01 3.63 -14.06
C GLU A 119 -18.15 3.02 -13.23
N ARG A 120 -19.40 3.35 -13.56
CA ARG A 120 -20.60 2.75 -12.93
C ARG A 120 -21.60 2.33 -14.00
#